data_AF-A0A976DTK0-F1
#
_entry.id   AF-A0A976DTK0-F1
#
_cell.length_a   1.000
_cell.length_b   1.000
_cell.length_c   1.000
_cell.angle_alpha   90.00
_cell.angle_beta   90.00
_cell.angle_gamma   90.00
#
_symmetry.space_group_name_H-M   'P 1'
#
loop_
_entity.id
_entity.type
_entity.pdbx_description
1 polymer ?
#
loop_
_entity_poly.entity_id
_entity_poly.type
_entity_poly.pdbx_seq_one_letter_code
_entity_poly.pdbx_strand_id
1 'polypeptide(L)'
;NNEFSFGGLNIVGNVFIASNTSSAFRWIVVKPYGPGHFLSGFSLTGNSFRVFNAIVDRVEMLDTSIATLDFTRTRNVRVEGNSYNQIEQTIQNPITAVHTQNTAADTWNVSAGTLIPFGGRIRMVEAVVPEGGITTAASATRYMFPNATPGTGTSGNEVQLRWGEAVRGKTIVQMRMDAP
;
A
#
# COMPACT_ATOMS: atom_id res chain seq x y z
N ASN A 1 15.28 -8.37 23.83
CA ASN A 1 14.11 -8.62 22.94
C ASN A 1 12.85 -8.85 23.75
N ASN A 2 12.42 -7.88 24.56
CA ASN A 2 11.18 -7.98 25.34
C ASN A 2 10.35 -6.69 25.28
N GLU A 3 10.59 -5.87 24.26
CA GLU A 3 9.89 -4.62 24.06
C GLU A 3 8.62 -4.86 23.26
N PHE A 4 7.56 -4.15 23.65
CA PHE A 4 6.32 -4.16 22.89
C PHE A 4 6.51 -3.47 21.55
N SER A 5 5.86 -4.04 20.55
CA SER A 5 5.82 -3.45 19.22
C SER A 5 4.76 -2.34 19.13
N PHE A 6 4.76 -1.59 18.03
CA PHE A 6 3.74 -0.59 17.75
C PHE A 6 2.36 -1.24 17.54
N GLY A 7 1.44 -1.05 18.49
CA GLY A 7 0.09 -1.59 18.32
C GLY A 7 -1.01 -0.90 19.10
N GLY A 8 -2.25 -1.15 18.67
CA GLY A 8 -3.48 -0.65 19.28
C GLY A 8 -3.75 0.84 19.11
N LEU A 9 -3.09 1.51 18.15
CA LEU A 9 -3.26 2.94 17.92
C LEU A 9 -4.42 3.21 16.94
N ASN A 10 -5.43 3.94 17.42
CA ASN A 10 -6.57 4.39 16.62
C ASN A 10 -6.56 5.91 16.50
N ILE A 11 -6.47 6.42 15.27
CA ILE A 11 -6.57 7.84 14.92
C ILE A 11 -7.80 7.97 14.03
N VAL A 12 -8.93 8.35 14.62
CA VAL A 12 -10.26 8.29 13.97
C VAL A 12 -10.98 9.63 14.04
N GLY A 13 -11.49 10.12 12.91
CA GLY A 13 -12.40 11.27 12.88
C GLY A 13 -11.78 12.62 13.23
N ASN A 14 -10.45 12.78 13.08
CA ASN A 14 -9.76 14.01 13.44
C ASN A 14 -9.68 15.00 12.27
N VAL A 15 -9.49 16.28 12.60
CA VAL A 15 -9.12 17.32 11.63
C VAL A 15 -7.69 17.78 11.92
N PHE A 16 -6.79 17.56 10.96
CA PHE A 16 -5.39 17.92 11.00
C PHE A 16 -5.11 19.13 10.11
N ILE A 17 -4.60 20.21 10.71
CA ILE A 17 -4.26 21.44 10.01
C ILE A 17 -2.77 21.75 10.18
N ALA A 18 -2.12 22.11 9.08
CA ALA A 18 -0.77 22.69 9.07
C ALA A 18 -0.73 23.92 8.16
N SER A 19 0.22 24.82 8.38
CA SER A 19 0.40 26.02 7.54
C SER A 19 1.85 26.47 7.51
N ASN A 20 2.32 27.00 6.38
CA ASN A 20 3.69 27.51 6.22
C ASN A 20 4.76 26.47 6.62
N THR A 21 4.51 25.19 6.34
CA THR A 21 5.44 24.09 6.68
C THR A 21 6.30 23.71 5.49
N SER A 22 7.43 23.04 5.76
CA SER A 22 8.19 22.34 4.72
C SER A 22 7.39 21.16 4.14
N SER A 23 7.71 20.77 2.90
CA SER A 23 7.10 19.59 2.26
C SER A 23 7.40 18.29 3.00
N ALA A 24 8.49 18.24 3.78
CA ALA A 24 8.91 17.10 4.60
C ALA A 24 8.13 16.96 5.93
N PHE A 25 7.24 17.90 6.27
CA PHE A 25 6.43 17.79 7.48
C PHE A 25 5.53 16.55 7.45
N ARG A 26 5.35 15.87 8.58
CA ARG A 26 4.49 14.69 8.73
C ARG A 26 3.72 14.79 10.03
N TRP A 27 2.46 14.36 10.05
CA TRP A 27 1.69 14.25 11.29
C TRP A 27 2.02 12.97 12.06
N ILE A 28 2.29 11.89 11.33
CA ILE A 28 2.51 10.57 11.91
C ILE A 28 3.93 10.12 11.56
N VAL A 29 4.78 9.95 12.56
CA VAL A 29 6.13 9.43 12.38
C VAL A 29 6.28 8.19 13.25
N VAL A 30 6.55 7.05 12.64
CA VAL A 30 6.92 5.83 13.35
C VAL A 30 8.44 5.74 13.37
N LYS A 31 9.04 5.60 14.55
CA LYS A 31 10.50 5.49 14.71
C LYS A 31 10.84 4.27 15.57
N PRO A 32 11.19 3.12 14.96
CA PRO A 32 11.61 1.94 15.70
C PRO A 32 12.97 2.15 16.37
N TYR A 33 13.06 1.75 17.64
CA TYR A 33 14.31 1.66 18.38
C TYR A 33 14.67 0.19 18.54
N GLY A 34 15.47 -0.33 17.60
CA GLY A 34 15.86 -1.74 17.54
C GLY A 34 15.10 -2.57 16.49
N PRO A 35 15.63 -3.74 16.11
CA PRO A 35 15.05 -4.58 15.05
C PRO A 35 13.82 -5.36 15.54
N GLY A 36 13.00 -5.81 14.59
CA GLY A 36 11.90 -6.74 14.83
C GLY A 36 10.59 -6.11 15.31
N HIS A 37 10.52 -4.78 15.39
CA HIS A 37 9.27 -4.04 15.57
C HIS A 37 8.39 -4.11 14.32
N PHE A 38 7.07 -4.15 14.48
CA PHE A 38 6.04 -4.27 13.45
C PHE A 38 4.77 -3.50 13.84
N LEU A 39 3.85 -3.29 12.91
CA LEU A 39 2.54 -2.68 13.20
C LEU A 39 1.49 -3.74 13.55
N SER A 40 0.70 -3.50 14.59
CA SER A 40 -0.36 -4.42 15.02
C SER A 40 -1.60 -3.67 15.51
N GLY A 41 -2.69 -3.63 14.75
CA GLY A 41 -3.89 -2.91 15.17
C GLY A 41 -3.74 -1.40 15.03
N PHE A 42 -3.21 -0.93 13.90
CA PHE A 42 -3.12 0.49 13.57
C PHE A 42 -4.32 0.90 12.72
N SER A 43 -5.07 1.90 13.15
CA SER A 43 -6.21 2.46 12.42
C SER A 43 -6.01 3.95 12.20
N LEU A 44 -6.00 4.38 10.94
CA LEU A 44 -6.04 5.78 10.52
C LEU A 44 -7.26 5.97 9.63
N THR A 45 -8.40 6.33 10.22
CA THR A 45 -9.69 6.28 9.52
C THR A 45 -10.53 7.55 9.68
N GLY A 46 -11.15 7.99 8.58
CA GLY A 46 -12.10 9.12 8.65
C GLY A 46 -11.49 10.47 9.04
N ASN A 47 -10.18 10.68 8.86
CA ASN A 47 -9.52 11.94 9.21
C ASN A 47 -9.47 12.90 8.02
N SER A 48 -9.40 14.20 8.31
CA SER A 48 -9.21 15.24 7.30
C SER A 48 -7.85 15.92 7.48
N PHE A 49 -6.97 15.79 6.49
CA PHE A 49 -5.68 16.50 6.44
C PHE A 49 -5.77 17.72 5.54
N ARG A 50 -5.28 18.85 6.02
CA ARG A 50 -5.22 20.10 5.26
C ARG A 50 -3.95 20.90 5.56
N VAL A 51 -3.30 21.35 4.49
CA VAL A 51 -2.19 22.31 4.56
C VAL A 51 -2.61 23.64 3.93
N PHE A 52 -2.14 24.75 4.50
CA PHE A 52 -2.25 26.08 3.93
C PHE A 52 -0.88 26.65 3.55
N ASN A 53 -0.78 27.30 2.39
CA ASN A 53 0.45 27.95 1.89
C ASN A 53 1.68 27.03 1.74
N ALA A 54 1.45 25.72 1.62
CA ALA A 54 2.47 24.71 1.35
C ALA A 54 1.79 23.45 0.81
N ILE A 55 2.58 22.58 0.17
CA ILE A 55 2.21 21.20 -0.15
C ILE A 55 3.11 20.30 0.66
N VAL A 56 2.53 19.31 1.33
CA VAL A 56 3.25 18.29 2.10
C VAL A 56 3.28 16.99 1.30
N ASP A 57 4.40 16.28 1.26
CA ASP A 57 4.50 15.10 0.38
C ASP A 57 3.57 13.98 0.84
N ARG A 58 3.50 13.71 2.15
CA ARG A 58 2.75 12.61 2.76
C ARG A 58 2.29 12.96 4.16
N VAL A 59 1.28 12.27 4.68
CA VAL A 59 0.84 12.45 6.06
C VAL A 59 1.67 11.67 7.08
N GLU A 60 2.39 10.66 6.61
CA GLU A 60 3.15 9.71 7.44
C GLU A 60 4.59 9.50 6.97
N MET A 61 5.43 9.04 7.89
CA MET A 61 6.76 8.56 7.62
C MET A 61 7.16 7.43 8.57
N LEU A 62 7.92 6.46 8.05
CA LEU A 62 8.78 5.60 8.85
C LEU A 62 10.17 6.23 8.93
N ASP A 63 10.59 6.65 10.12
CA ASP A 63 11.94 7.11 10.37
C ASP A 63 12.86 5.92 10.61
N THR A 64 13.69 5.63 9.61
CA THR A 64 14.63 4.51 9.60
C THR A 64 16.02 4.87 10.14
N SER A 65 16.19 6.04 10.81
CA SER A 65 17.51 6.48 11.26
C SER A 65 18.16 5.57 12.32
N ILE A 66 17.39 4.64 12.91
CA ILE A 66 17.87 3.69 13.94
C ILE A 66 17.55 2.25 13.51
N ALA A 67 16.29 1.96 13.20
CA ALA A 67 15.85 0.65 12.74
C ALA A 67 14.60 0.79 11.85
N THR A 68 14.31 -0.26 11.10
CA THR A 68 13.09 -0.37 10.27
C THR A 68 12.03 -1.25 10.94
N LEU A 69 10.83 -1.27 10.36
CA LEU A 69 9.78 -2.21 10.72
C LEU A 69 9.93 -3.53 9.95
N ASP A 70 9.72 -4.64 10.65
CA ASP A 70 9.49 -5.95 10.05
C ASP A 70 8.05 -6.04 9.54
N PHE A 71 7.86 -5.58 8.31
CA PHE A 71 6.55 -5.62 7.65
C PHE A 71 6.05 -7.06 7.38
N THR A 72 6.88 -8.09 7.53
CA THR A 72 6.42 -9.50 7.43
C THR A 72 5.64 -9.96 8.66
N ARG A 73 5.55 -9.11 9.69
CA ARG A 73 4.79 -9.38 10.93
C ARG A 73 3.62 -8.42 11.14
N THR A 74 3.42 -7.48 10.21
CA THR A 74 2.32 -6.51 10.25
C THR A 74 0.96 -7.19 10.21
N ARG A 75 0.05 -6.77 11.10
CA ARG A 75 -1.31 -7.31 11.22
C ARG A 75 -2.31 -6.21 11.58
N ASN A 76 -3.56 -6.39 11.18
CA ASN A 76 -4.69 -5.53 11.53
C ASN A 76 -4.39 -4.03 11.29
N VAL A 77 -4.01 -3.67 10.07
CA VAL A 77 -3.75 -2.27 9.69
C VAL A 77 -4.89 -1.76 8.82
N ARG A 78 -5.46 -0.61 9.15
CA ARG A 78 -6.53 0.02 8.38
C ARG A 78 -6.21 1.48 8.12
N VAL A 79 -6.23 1.87 6.86
CA VAL A 79 -6.07 3.26 6.44
C VAL A 79 -7.10 3.55 5.35
N GLU A 80 -8.20 4.23 5.72
CA GLU A 80 -9.33 4.44 4.81
C GLU A 80 -10.16 5.67 5.18
N GLY A 81 -10.96 6.15 4.22
CA GLY A 81 -11.91 7.24 4.47
C GLY A 81 -11.27 8.57 4.88
N ASN A 82 -9.96 8.72 4.71
CA ASN A 82 -9.27 9.98 4.99
C ASN A 82 -9.37 10.93 3.79
N SER A 83 -9.49 12.23 4.05
CA SER A 83 -9.39 13.27 3.03
C SER A 83 -8.03 13.96 3.10
N TYR A 84 -7.45 14.22 1.93
CA TYR A 84 -6.10 14.77 1.78
C TYR A 84 -6.16 16.05 0.95
N ASN A 85 -5.90 17.20 1.57
CA ASN A 85 -5.92 18.51 0.91
C ASN A 85 -4.54 19.15 1.02
N GLN A 86 -3.95 19.49 -0.13
CA GLN A 86 -2.54 19.96 -0.22
C GLN A 86 -1.54 18.91 0.30
N ILE A 87 -1.82 17.63 -0.01
CA ILE A 87 -0.93 16.49 0.21
C ILE A 87 -0.65 15.84 -1.15
N GLU A 88 0.62 15.70 -1.51
CA GLU A 88 1.03 15.20 -2.83
C GLU A 88 0.65 13.71 -3.02
N GLN A 89 0.96 12.89 -2.01
CA GLN A 89 0.79 11.45 -2.08
C GLN A 89 -0.10 10.95 -0.94
N THR A 90 -1.24 10.39 -1.34
CA THR A 90 -2.18 9.73 -0.43
C THR A 90 -1.71 8.34 -0.04
N ILE A 91 -2.31 7.81 1.03
CA ILE A 91 -2.10 6.44 1.49
C ILE A 91 -3.43 5.74 1.72
N GLN A 92 -3.43 4.41 1.55
CA GLN A 92 -4.60 3.57 1.74
C GLN A 92 -4.18 2.13 2.11
N ASN A 93 -4.99 1.47 2.93
CA ASN A 93 -4.87 0.04 3.19
C ASN A 93 -6.25 -0.49 3.64
N PRO A 94 -6.91 -1.39 2.88
CA PRO A 94 -6.48 -1.99 1.61
C PRO A 94 -6.27 -1.01 0.46
N ILE A 95 -5.47 -1.43 -0.53
CA ILE A 95 -5.12 -0.71 -1.74
C ILE A 95 -5.91 -1.30 -2.90
N THR A 96 -6.56 -0.44 -3.68
CA THR A 96 -7.09 -0.81 -5.00
C THR A 96 -6.13 -0.33 -6.09
N ALA A 97 -5.42 -1.27 -6.72
CA ALA A 97 -4.48 -0.99 -7.79
C ALA A 97 -5.06 -1.38 -9.16
N VAL A 98 -4.89 -0.50 -10.15
CA VAL A 98 -5.23 -0.80 -11.54
C VAL A 98 -3.95 -1.12 -12.28
N HIS A 99 -3.89 -2.31 -12.88
CA HIS A 99 -2.76 -2.74 -13.70
C HIS A 99 -3.18 -2.95 -15.14
N THR A 100 -2.44 -2.36 -16.07
CA THR A 100 -2.60 -2.60 -17.50
C THR A 100 -1.34 -3.26 -18.03
N GLN A 101 -1.46 -4.50 -18.47
CA GLN A 101 -0.43 -5.23 -19.16
C GLN A 101 -0.60 -5.03 -20.67
N ASN A 102 0.30 -4.28 -21.31
CA ASN A 102 0.22 -4.00 -22.75
C ASN A 102 0.83 -5.11 -23.62
N THR A 103 1.91 -5.72 -23.13
CA THR A 103 2.64 -6.80 -23.83
C THR A 103 2.30 -8.13 -23.20
N ALA A 104 1.94 -9.12 -24.03
CA ALA A 104 1.57 -10.44 -23.56
C ALA A 104 2.71 -11.06 -22.75
N ALA A 105 2.42 -11.41 -21.50
CA ALA A 105 3.35 -12.01 -20.55
C ALA A 105 2.58 -12.99 -19.65
N ASP A 106 3.27 -14.05 -19.21
CA ASP A 106 2.68 -15.03 -18.29
C ASP A 106 2.66 -14.55 -16.84
N THR A 107 3.53 -13.59 -16.52
CA THR A 107 3.79 -13.06 -15.19
C THR A 107 3.62 -11.54 -15.20
N TRP A 108 2.69 -11.02 -14.41
CA TRP A 108 2.43 -9.60 -14.27
C TRP A 108 2.83 -9.15 -12.87
N ASN A 109 3.64 -8.10 -12.77
CA ASN A 109 3.99 -7.50 -11.48
C ASN A 109 3.11 -6.26 -11.27
N VAL A 110 2.25 -6.31 -10.26
CA VAL A 110 1.33 -5.23 -9.89
C VAL A 110 1.89 -4.54 -8.65
N SER A 111 2.28 -3.28 -8.79
CA SER A 111 2.84 -2.52 -7.67
C SER A 111 1.76 -1.84 -6.85
N ALA A 112 1.90 -1.87 -5.53
CA ALA A 112 1.18 -0.99 -4.61
C ALA A 112 1.65 0.48 -4.73
N GLY A 113 2.76 0.70 -5.43
CA GLY A 113 3.37 2.01 -5.61
C GLY A 113 3.67 2.68 -4.28
N THR A 114 3.43 3.97 -4.23
CA THR A 114 3.59 4.85 -3.07
C THR A 114 2.33 4.93 -2.20
N LEU A 115 1.23 4.25 -2.57
CA LEU A 115 -0.03 4.27 -1.81
C LEU A 115 0.03 3.49 -0.50
N ILE A 116 0.97 2.54 -0.40
CA ILE A 116 1.14 1.74 0.81
C ILE A 116 1.64 2.61 1.98
N PRO A 117 1.01 2.54 3.16
CA PRO A 117 1.48 3.25 4.35
C PRO A 117 2.90 2.82 4.72
N PHE A 118 3.72 3.79 5.15
CA PHE A 118 5.06 3.59 5.70
C PHE A 118 6.05 2.91 4.73
N GLY A 119 5.75 2.89 3.43
CA GLY A 119 6.55 2.14 2.46
C GLY A 119 6.54 0.63 2.70
N GLY A 120 5.45 0.11 3.26
CA GLY A 120 5.35 -1.26 3.72
C GLY A 120 5.40 -2.34 2.64
N ARG A 121 5.23 -3.59 3.09
CA ARG A 121 5.18 -4.80 2.27
C ARG A 121 3.73 -5.25 2.05
N ILE A 122 3.40 -5.75 0.86
CA ILE A 122 2.12 -6.44 0.63
C ILE A 122 2.15 -7.84 1.26
N ARG A 123 1.13 -8.12 2.07
CA ARG A 123 0.99 -9.38 2.80
C ARG A 123 -0.13 -10.25 2.29
N MET A 124 -1.16 -9.65 1.70
CA MET A 124 -2.33 -10.38 1.23
C MET A 124 -2.91 -9.73 -0.03
N VAL A 125 -3.42 -10.57 -0.92
CA VAL A 125 -4.24 -10.18 -2.07
C VAL A 125 -5.65 -10.65 -1.79
N GLU A 126 -6.61 -9.74 -1.88
CA GLU A 126 -8.02 -10.01 -1.59
C GLU A 126 -8.80 -10.34 -2.85
N ALA A 127 -8.49 -9.65 -3.95
CA ALA A 127 -9.17 -9.84 -5.21
C ALA A 127 -8.26 -9.50 -6.40
N VAL A 128 -8.48 -10.21 -7.50
CA VAL A 128 -7.96 -9.89 -8.83
C VAL A 128 -9.14 -9.98 -9.77
N VAL A 129 -9.51 -8.86 -10.39
CA VAL A 129 -10.69 -8.79 -11.26
C VAL A 129 -10.24 -8.27 -12.63
N PRO A 130 -10.33 -9.08 -13.70
CA PRO A 130 -10.15 -8.60 -15.06
C PRO A 130 -11.13 -7.48 -15.39
N GLU A 131 -10.64 -6.42 -16.02
CA GLU A 131 -11.45 -5.33 -16.55
C GLU A 131 -11.37 -5.36 -18.08
N GLY A 132 -12.43 -5.86 -18.71
CA GLY A 132 -12.42 -6.19 -20.14
C GLY A 132 -11.79 -7.56 -20.42
N GLY A 133 -11.49 -7.81 -21.70
CA GLY A 133 -10.96 -9.09 -22.16
C GLY A 133 -9.47 -9.26 -21.83
N ILE A 134 -9.12 -10.39 -21.22
CA ILE A 134 -7.74 -10.88 -21.18
C ILE A 134 -7.47 -11.61 -22.48
N THR A 135 -6.42 -11.22 -23.21
CA THR A 135 -6.16 -11.75 -24.56
C THR A 135 -4.72 -12.19 -24.74
N THR A 136 -4.50 -13.15 -25.64
CA THR A 136 -3.14 -13.50 -26.10
C THR A 136 -2.57 -12.44 -27.03
N ALA A 137 -1.31 -12.59 -27.45
CA ALA A 137 -0.71 -11.74 -28.49
C ALA A 137 -1.49 -11.78 -29.82
N ALA A 138 -2.16 -12.90 -30.12
CA ALA A 138 -3.02 -13.08 -31.31
C ALA A 138 -4.47 -12.60 -31.09
N SER A 139 -4.75 -11.87 -30.01
CA SER A 139 -6.08 -11.30 -29.68
C SER A 139 -7.17 -12.35 -29.39
N ALA A 140 -6.80 -13.61 -29.13
CA ALA A 140 -7.74 -14.61 -28.65
C ALA A 140 -8.09 -14.33 -27.18
N THR A 141 -9.39 -14.27 -26.85
CA THR A 141 -9.85 -14.02 -25.47
C THR A 141 -9.69 -15.26 -24.60
N ARG A 142 -9.27 -15.06 -23.35
CA ARG A 142 -9.08 -16.09 -22.33
C ARG A 142 -9.96 -15.81 -21.11
N TYR A 143 -10.48 -16.90 -20.55
CA TYR A 143 -11.34 -16.91 -19.35
C TYR A 143 -10.67 -17.73 -18.25
N MET A 144 -9.47 -17.31 -17.87
CA MET A 144 -8.64 -17.96 -16.85
C MET A 144 -8.38 -17.00 -15.69
N PHE A 145 -7.96 -17.55 -14.55
CA PHE A 145 -7.68 -16.78 -13.34
C PHE A 145 -6.22 -16.97 -12.91
N PRO A 146 -5.49 -15.92 -12.50
CA PRO A 146 -4.09 -16.05 -12.15
C PRO A 146 -3.92 -16.59 -10.72
N ASN A 147 -2.77 -17.21 -10.45
CA ASN A 147 -2.29 -17.31 -9.08
C ASN A 147 -1.70 -15.95 -8.65
N ALA A 148 -1.87 -15.59 -7.38
CA ALA A 148 -1.36 -14.33 -6.84
C ALA A 148 -0.33 -14.60 -5.73
N THR A 149 0.84 -13.98 -5.85
CA THR A 149 1.92 -14.05 -4.86
C THR A 149 2.17 -12.65 -4.30
N PRO A 150 1.75 -12.35 -3.05
CA PRO A 150 1.98 -11.06 -2.42
C PRO A 150 3.44 -10.90 -1.96
N GLY A 151 3.88 -9.66 -1.84
CA GLY A 151 5.16 -9.34 -1.22
C GLY A 151 6.37 -9.55 -2.13
N THR A 152 6.17 -9.46 -3.44
CA THR A 152 7.25 -9.55 -4.43
C THR A 152 7.91 -8.20 -4.67
N GLY A 153 8.94 -8.17 -5.53
CA GLY A 153 9.75 -6.98 -5.77
C GLY A 153 10.76 -6.71 -4.66
N THR A 154 11.75 -5.87 -4.94
CA THR A 154 12.86 -5.58 -4.00
C THR A 154 12.37 -5.01 -2.67
N SER A 155 11.34 -4.16 -2.70
CA SER A 155 10.73 -3.56 -1.50
C SER A 155 9.59 -4.41 -0.92
N GLY A 156 9.21 -5.52 -1.56
CA GLY A 156 8.07 -6.33 -1.12
C GLY A 156 6.71 -5.65 -1.31
N ASN A 157 6.62 -4.55 -2.05
CA ASN A 157 5.39 -3.78 -2.25
C ASN A 157 4.66 -4.15 -3.56
N GLU A 158 4.96 -5.32 -4.12
CA GLU A 158 4.31 -5.81 -5.34
C GLU A 158 3.55 -7.11 -5.09
N VAL A 159 2.64 -7.39 -6.01
CA VAL A 159 1.95 -8.66 -6.18
C VAL A 159 2.34 -9.21 -7.55
N GLN A 160 2.78 -10.45 -7.59
CA GLN A 160 2.99 -11.17 -8.83
C GLN A 160 1.75 -12.01 -9.18
N LEU A 161 1.17 -11.77 -10.35
CA LEU A 161 0.08 -12.56 -10.92
C LEU A 161 0.64 -13.47 -12.01
N ARG A 162 0.48 -14.80 -11.93
CA ARG A 162 0.83 -15.70 -13.05
C ARG A 162 -0.41 -16.35 -13.66
N TRP A 163 -0.51 -16.22 -14.97
CA TRP A 163 -1.69 -16.59 -15.76
C TRP A 163 -1.60 -17.98 -16.40
N GLY A 164 -0.43 -18.60 -16.41
CA GLY A 164 -0.20 -19.91 -17.01
C GLY A 164 0.05 -19.89 -18.53
N GLU A 165 -0.24 -18.79 -19.21
CA GLU A 165 0.23 -18.49 -20.57
C GLU A 165 0.45 -16.99 -20.76
N ALA A 166 1.14 -16.60 -21.84
CA ALA A 166 1.37 -15.19 -22.14
C ALA A 166 0.09 -14.46 -22.56
N VAL A 167 -0.39 -13.56 -21.71
CA VAL A 167 -1.60 -12.75 -21.92
C VAL A 167 -1.37 -11.27 -21.61
N ARG A 168 -2.24 -10.41 -22.15
CA ARG A 168 -2.30 -8.96 -21.93
C ARG A 168 -3.73 -8.53 -21.61
N GLY A 169 -3.88 -7.38 -20.99
CA GLY A 169 -5.19 -6.84 -20.60
C GLY A 169 -5.09 -5.93 -19.38
N LYS A 170 -6.22 -5.70 -18.73
CA LYS A 170 -6.32 -4.84 -17.55
C LYS A 170 -6.92 -5.62 -16.38
N THR A 171 -6.42 -5.38 -15.18
CA THR A 171 -6.94 -5.95 -13.93
C THR A 171 -7.04 -4.90 -12.84
N ILE A 172 -8.09 -4.99 -12.03
CA ILE A 172 -8.21 -4.33 -10.74
C ILE A 172 -7.77 -5.33 -9.67
N VAL A 173 -6.79 -4.96 -8.86
CA VAL A 173 -6.24 -5.80 -7.79
C VAL A 173 -6.46 -5.12 -6.45
N GLN A 174 -7.13 -5.81 -5.54
CA GLN A 174 -7.27 -5.38 -4.15
C GLN A 174 -6.24 -6.11 -3.31
N MET A 175 -5.36 -5.36 -2.64
CA MET A 175 -4.23 -5.88 -1.89
C MET A 175 -4.01 -5.12 -0.59
N ARG A 176 -3.31 -5.72 0.39
CA ARG A 176 -3.10 -5.12 1.71
C ARG A 176 -1.74 -5.42 2.32
N MET A 177 -1.30 -4.52 3.19
CA MET A 177 -0.01 -4.60 3.90
C MET A 177 -0.03 -5.45 5.18
N ASP A 178 -1.18 -6.00 5.53
CA ASP A 178 -1.42 -6.69 6.78
C ASP A 178 -2.03 -8.07 6.57
N ALA A 179 -1.84 -8.94 7.57
CA ALA A 179 -2.75 -10.05 7.82
C ALA A 179 -3.88 -9.52 8.74
N PRO A 180 -5.12 -9.37 8.24
CA PRO A 180 -6.24 -8.86 9.02
C PRO A 180 -6.78 -9.86 10.06
#